data_AF-A0A409WMQ9-F1
#
_entry.id   AF-A0A409WMQ9-F1
#
_cell.length_a   1.000
_cell.length_b   1.000
_cell.length_c   1.000
_cell.angle_alpha   90.00
_cell.angle_beta   90.00
_cell.angle_gamma   90.00
#
_symmetry.space_group_name_H-M   'P 1'
#
loop_
_entity.id
_entity.type
_entity.pdbx_description
1 polymer ?
#
loop_
_entity_poly.entity_id
_entity_poly.type
_entity_poly.pdbx_seq_one_letter_code
_entity_poly.pdbx_strand_id
1 'polypeptide(L)'
;MSAFPTVAADAVEGSEFQMSGGKIVLILCGLIASGKSTFAEALQEHYPEFRRCNQDDLGDRRAVEQLARQTLNQGFSVCIDRTNFNAA
;
A
#
# COMPACT_ATOMS: atom_id res chain seq x y z
N MET A 1 35.10 -29.11 -17.26
CA MET A 1 34.42 -28.86 -15.98
C MET A 1 34.00 -27.40 -15.99
N SER A 2 32.72 -27.14 -16.27
CA SER A 2 32.18 -25.78 -16.40
C SER A 2 32.04 -25.15 -15.03
N ALA A 3 32.67 -24.00 -14.83
CA ALA A 3 32.43 -23.15 -13.68
C ALA A 3 30.99 -22.61 -13.77
N PHE A 4 30.17 -22.88 -12.75
CA PHE A 4 28.95 -22.13 -12.54
C PHE A 4 29.36 -20.69 -12.16
N PRO A 5 28.89 -19.67 -12.89
CA PRO A 5 29.10 -18.30 -12.45
C PRO A 5 28.30 -18.08 -11.17
N THR A 6 28.99 -17.74 -10.08
CA THR A 6 28.38 -17.11 -8.91
C THR A 6 27.73 -15.83 -9.40
N VAL A 7 26.39 -15.82 -9.48
CA VAL A 7 25.63 -14.59 -9.66
C VAL A 7 25.97 -13.72 -8.44
N ALA A 8 26.69 -12.64 -8.68
CA ALA A 8 26.87 -11.59 -7.70
C ALA A 8 25.47 -11.23 -7.21
N ALA A 9 25.28 -11.25 -5.89
CA ALA A 9 24.10 -10.66 -5.28
C ALA A 9 24.16 -9.17 -5.64
N ASP A 10 23.54 -8.82 -6.77
CA ASP A 10 23.21 -7.45 -7.08
C ASP A 10 22.28 -7.03 -5.95
N ALA A 11 22.87 -6.37 -4.96
CA ALA A 11 22.14 -5.63 -3.96
C ALA A 11 21.26 -4.68 -4.76
N VAL A 12 19.96 -4.94 -4.75
CA VAL A 12 18.98 -3.92 -5.10
C VAL A 12 19.16 -2.86 -4.01
N GLU A 13 20.07 -1.93 -4.25
CA GLU A 13 20.17 -0.68 -3.50
C GLU A 13 18.76 -0.12 -3.51
N GLY A 14 18.12 -0.16 -2.33
CA GLY A 14 16.75 0.25 -2.17
C GLY A 14 16.66 1.69 -2.61
N SER A 15 16.12 1.93 -3.80
CA SER A 15 15.79 3.27 -4.25
C SER A 15 14.80 3.80 -3.23
N GLU A 16 15.26 4.71 -2.37
CA GLU A 16 14.42 5.44 -1.44
C GLU A 16 13.28 6.00 -2.28
N PHE A 17 12.04 5.56 -2.01
CA PHE A 17 10.88 5.99 -2.78
C PHE A 17 10.69 7.49 -2.47
N GLN A 18 11.35 8.33 -3.26
CA GLN A 18 11.38 9.75 -3.00
C GLN A 18 10.07 10.33 -3.57
N MET A 19 9.07 10.48 -2.70
CA MET A 19 7.79 11.12 -2.98
C MET A 19 8.02 12.60 -3.35
N SER A 20 8.40 12.86 -4.59
CA SER A 20 8.61 14.21 -5.10
C SER A 20 7.27 14.92 -5.31
N GLY A 21 6.79 15.57 -4.25
CA GLY A 21 5.75 16.62 -4.29
C GLY A 21 4.30 16.19 -4.56
N GLY A 22 4.04 14.91 -4.83
CA GLY A 22 2.70 14.38 -5.12
C GLY A 22 2.12 13.52 -4.01
N LYS A 23 0.77 13.48 -3.91
CA LYS A 23 0.04 12.55 -3.04
C LYS A 23 -0.31 11.28 -3.80
N ILE A 24 -0.12 10.12 -3.19
CA ILE A 24 -0.40 8.83 -3.81
C ILE A 24 -1.68 8.23 -3.25
N VAL A 25 -2.48 7.65 -4.16
CA VAL A 25 -3.58 6.75 -3.83
C VAL A 25 -3.19 5.35 -4.28
N LEU A 26 -2.88 4.47 -3.34
CA LEU A 26 -2.61 3.07 -3.59
C LEU A 26 -3.88 2.26 -3.36
N ILE A 27 -4.27 1.41 -4.31
CA ILE A 27 -5.46 0.55 -4.20
C ILE A 27 -5.01 -0.89 -4.25
N LEU A 28 -5.31 -1.65 -3.21
CA LEU A 28 -4.96 -3.07 -3.16
C LEU A 28 -6.03 -3.93 -3.80
N CYS A 29 -5.63 -4.75 -4.77
CA CYS A 29 -6.50 -5.69 -5.48
C CYS A 29 -5.88 -7.09 -5.47
N GLY A 30 -6.71 -8.13 -5.35
CA GLY A 30 -6.26 -9.52 -5.33
C GLY A 30 -7.16 -10.43 -4.49
N LEU A 31 -6.97 -11.74 -4.63
CA LEU A 31 -7.76 -12.77 -3.95
C LEU A 31 -7.78 -12.61 -2.42
N ILE A 32 -8.83 -13.11 -1.76
CA ILE A 32 -8.84 -13.21 -0.29
C ILE A 32 -7.62 -14.02 0.20
N ALA A 33 -7.12 -13.69 1.40
CA ALA A 33 -5.92 -14.31 1.99
C ALA A 33 -4.62 -14.15 1.18
N SER A 34 -4.55 -13.25 0.18
CA SER A 34 -3.34 -12.99 -0.60
C SER A 34 -2.33 -12.04 0.08
N GLY A 35 -2.52 -11.70 1.36
CA GLY A 35 -1.60 -10.83 2.11
C GLY A 35 -1.76 -9.31 1.90
N LYS A 36 -2.84 -8.82 1.26
CA LYS A 36 -3.07 -7.39 1.02
C LYS A 36 -3.11 -6.58 2.32
N SER A 37 -3.90 -7.00 3.29
CA SER A 37 -4.01 -6.30 4.57
C SER A 37 -2.71 -6.31 5.36
N THR A 38 -1.97 -7.44 5.33
CA THR A 38 -0.61 -7.54 5.88
C THR A 38 0.34 -6.54 5.22
N PHE A 39 0.27 -6.40 3.89
CA PHE A 39 1.05 -5.39 3.18
C PHE A 39 0.63 -3.96 3.55
N ALA A 40 -0.67 -3.68 3.68
CA ALA A 40 -1.19 -2.36 4.04
C ALA A 40 -0.74 -1.91 5.44
N GLU A 41 -0.69 -2.85 6.39
CA GLU A 41 -0.19 -2.64 7.75
C GLU A 41 1.31 -2.31 7.74
N ALA A 42 2.11 -3.15 7.07
CA ALA A 42 3.56 -2.91 6.95
C ALA A 42 3.86 -1.60 6.21
N LEU A 43 3.10 -1.25 5.18
CA LEU A 43 3.25 0.01 4.45
C LEU A 43 3.06 1.21 5.39
N GLN A 44 2.01 1.21 6.21
CA GLN A 44 1.78 2.31 7.15
C GLN A 44 2.85 2.36 8.26
N GLU A 45 3.38 1.22 8.69
CA GLU A 45 4.46 1.13 9.67
C GLU A 45 5.78 1.68 9.14
N HIS A 46 6.14 1.34 7.90
CA HIS A 46 7.42 1.72 7.29
C HIS A 46 7.40 3.10 6.62
N TYR A 47 6.23 3.58 6.19
CA TYR A 47 6.06 4.85 5.47
C TYR A 47 5.02 5.72 6.19
N PRO A 48 5.43 6.54 7.18
CA PRO A 48 4.53 7.38 7.98
C PRO A 48 3.75 8.43 7.19
N GLU A 49 4.06 8.65 5.91
CA GLU A 49 3.27 9.46 4.98
C GLU A 49 2.01 8.76 4.48
N PHE A 50 1.93 7.42 4.59
CA PHE A 50 0.73 6.66 4.23
C PHE A 50 -0.23 6.51 5.40
N ARG A 51 -1.52 6.54 5.08
CA ARG A 51 -2.58 6.06 5.98
C ARG A 51 -3.36 4.94 5.31
N ARG A 52 -3.56 3.86 6.04
CA ARG A 52 -4.42 2.75 5.66
C ARG A 52 -5.88 3.17 5.85
N CYS A 53 -6.67 3.03 4.79
CA CYS A 53 -8.12 3.22 4.79
C CYS A 53 -8.75 1.85 4.57
N ASN A 54 -9.08 1.16 5.67
CA ASN A 54 -9.60 -0.21 5.67
C ASN A 54 -11.12 -0.21 5.90
N GLN A 55 -11.86 -0.94 5.06
CA GLN A 55 -13.31 -1.07 5.23
C GLN A 55 -13.70 -1.90 6.46
N ASP A 56 -12.92 -2.92 6.81
CA ASP A 56 -13.26 -3.81 7.94
C ASP A 56 -13.20 -3.03 9.26
N ASP A 57 -12.27 -2.07 9.38
CA ASP A 57 -12.14 -1.18 10.54
C ASP A 57 -13.19 -0.06 10.55
N LEU A 58 -13.56 0.45 9.37
CA LEU A 58 -14.45 1.62 9.21
C LEU A 58 -15.94 1.24 9.00
N GLY A 59 -16.23 -0.04 8.81
CA GLY A 59 -17.58 -0.59 8.64
C GLY A 59 -18.15 -0.50 7.23
N ASP A 60 -18.03 0.65 6.56
CA ASP A 60 -18.64 0.87 5.24
C ASP A 60 -17.75 1.60 4.21
N ARG A 61 -18.18 1.54 2.95
CA ARG A 61 -17.49 2.16 1.81
C ARG A 61 -17.39 3.69 1.93
N ARG A 62 -18.43 4.34 2.42
CA ARG A 62 -18.50 5.81 2.50
C ARG A 62 -17.51 6.33 3.53
N ALA A 63 -17.36 5.62 4.66
CA ALA A 63 -16.38 5.93 5.68
C ALA A 63 -14.94 5.81 5.13
N VAL A 64 -14.64 4.78 4.34
CA VAL A 64 -13.35 4.64 3.64
C VAL A 64 -13.10 5.81 2.69
N GLU A 65 -14.08 6.17 1.86
CA GLU A 65 -13.96 7.30 0.93
C GLU A 65 -13.77 8.64 1.66
N GLN A 66 -14.49 8.85 2.76
CA GLN A 66 -14.36 10.05 3.58
C GLN A 66 -12.98 10.16 4.22
N LEU A 67 -12.48 9.07 4.82
CA LEU A 67 -11.15 9.04 5.41
C LEU A 67 -10.08 9.30 4.34
N ALA A 68 -10.18 8.65 3.18
CA ALA A 68 -9.23 8.85 2.09
C ALA A 68 -9.17 10.32 1.64
N ARG A 69 -10.33 10.97 1.46
CA ARG A 69 -10.41 12.40 1.12
C ARG A 69 -9.79 13.28 2.20
N GLN A 70 -10.10 13.00 3.47
CA GLN A 70 -9.56 13.74 4.60
C GLN A 70 -8.03 13.62 4.68
N THR A 71 -7.50 12.41 4.56
CA THR A 71 -6.05 12.13 4.57
C THR A 71 -5.34 12.85 3.43
N LEU A 72 -5.90 12.79 2.21
CA LEU A 72 -5.35 13.51 1.06
C LEU A 72 -5.38 15.04 1.27
N ASN A 73 -6.42 15.58 1.89
CA ASN A 73 -6.50 17.01 2.23
C ASN A 73 -5.46 17.42 3.27
N GLN A 74 -5.06 16.51 4.16
CA GLN A 74 -4.03 16.72 5.17
C GLN A 74 -2.60 16.62 4.63
N GLY A 75 -2.41 16.29 3.35
CA GLY A 75 -1.09 16.19 2.73
C GLY A 75 -0.47 14.79 2.74
N PHE A 76 -1.20 13.79 3.23
CA PHE A 76 -0.73 12.41 3.30
C PHE A 76 -1.13 11.60 2.06
N SER A 77 -0.48 10.45 1.87
CA SER A 77 -0.85 9.42 0.90
C SER A 77 -1.80 8.41 1.55
N VAL A 78 -2.57 7.70 0.72
CA VAL A 78 -3.58 6.73 1.18
C VAL A 78 -3.34 5.36 0.59
N CYS A 79 -3.54 4.32 1.41
CA CYS A 79 -3.61 2.93 0.98
C CYS A 79 -5.03 2.42 1.21
N ILE A 80 -5.77 2.17 0.14
CA ILE A 80 -7.13 1.62 0.17
C ILE A 80 -7.02 0.10 0.29
N ASP A 81 -7.32 -0.40 1.50
CA ASP A 81 -7.37 -1.82 1.81
C ASP A 81 -8.84 -2.27 1.84
N ARG A 82 -9.36 -2.58 0.66
CA ARG A 82 -10.75 -3.01 0.48
C ARG A 82 -10.79 -4.43 -0.05
N THR A 83 -11.10 -5.38 0.82
CA THR A 83 -11.21 -6.80 0.44
C THR A 83 -12.54 -7.12 -0.25
N ASN A 84 -13.61 -6.38 0.06
CA ASN A 84 -14.95 -6.60 -0.48
C ASN A 84 -15.32 -5.56 -1.57
N PHE A 85 -15.06 -5.91 -2.82
CA PHE A 85 -15.66 -5.24 -3.98
C PHE A 85 -17.00 -5.89 -4.32
N ASN A 86 -18.08 -5.42 -3.70
CA ASN A 86 -19.39 -5.59 -4.32
C ASN A 86 -19.56 -4.51 -5.39
N ALA A 87 -19.66 -4.94 -6.65
CA ALA A 87 -20.17 -4.12 -7.74
C ALA A 87 -21.70 -4.05 -7.58
N ALA A 88 -22.17 -3.03 -6.87
CA ALA A 88 -23.56 -2.64 -6.84
C ALA A 88 -23.67 -1.23 -7.40
#